data_AF-A0A8T2VZ67-F1
#
_entry.id   AF-A0A8T2VZ67-F1
#
_cell.length_a   1.000
_cell.length_b   1.000
_cell.length_c   1.000
_cell.angle_alpha   90.00
_cell.angle_beta   90.00
_cell.angle_gamma   90.00
#
_symmetry.space_group_name_H-M   'P 1'
#
loop_
_entity.id
_entity.type
_entity.pdbx_description
1 polymer ?
#
loop_
_entity_poly.entity_id
_entity_poly.type
_entity_poly.pdbx_seq_one_letter_code
_entity_poly.pdbx_strand_id
1 'polypeptide(L)'
;MAHARDILQGVVDGLGGLVAALPQGDWQQVASHLAAPGQQQIIQQQQQILNQQQQVSEQQRQAIPQMQATLQAVQQQLQQMQGTLHQMQQQTEAKFQGVQQQTEAKFQEVQQQMEAKFHQMQQQTQAIPQMQATLQEVLQKQQQTQTTLQDVLQEQQQMQQDLAVIRWTQANAAIRFQNKRCLEHLHPLYKEREAGNRPAGDLPSADVQFPATYTAVFGLSNSELTKLETFYQVQFAGTLVQERRRAFWEYISEPAAS
;
A
#
# COMPACT_ATOMS: atom_id res chain seq x y z
N MET A 1 5.34 95.70 -24.70
CA MET A 1 6.27 96.76 -25.19
C MET A 1 5.44 97.86 -25.84
N ALA A 2 4.95 98.81 -25.04
CA ALA A 2 4.06 99.89 -25.49
C ALA A 2 4.20 101.18 -24.65
N HIS A 3 5.40 101.47 -24.13
CA HIS A 3 5.62 102.66 -23.27
C HIS A 3 7.01 103.31 -23.46
N ALA A 4 7.45 103.48 -24.70
CA ALA A 4 8.70 104.18 -25.00
C ALA A 4 8.58 105.09 -26.23
N ARG A 5 7.48 105.85 -26.33
CA ARG A 5 7.28 106.83 -27.42
C ARG A 5 6.84 108.23 -26.97
N ASP A 6 6.71 108.49 -25.67
CA ASP A 6 6.09 109.72 -25.12
C ASP A 6 7.02 110.63 -24.29
N ILE A 7 8.34 110.63 -24.55
CA ILE A 7 9.28 111.53 -23.84
C ILE A 7 10.14 112.36 -24.83
N LEU A 8 9.75 112.47 -26.10
CA LEU A 8 10.48 113.28 -27.10
C LEU A 8 9.60 114.31 -27.84
N GLN A 9 8.56 114.83 -27.17
CA GLN A 9 7.64 115.81 -27.75
C GLN A 9 7.32 116.99 -26.82
N GLY A 10 8.29 117.41 -25.99
CA GLY A 10 8.12 118.48 -24.99
C GLY A 10 9.23 119.53 -24.91
N VAL A 11 10.19 119.57 -25.84
CA VAL A 11 11.35 120.50 -25.76
C VAL A 11 11.52 121.34 -27.04
N VAL A 12 10.62 121.25 -28.03
CA VAL A 12 10.77 121.93 -29.33
C VAL A 12 10.05 123.30 -29.41
N ASP A 13 9.18 123.66 -28.45
CA ASP A 13 8.37 124.90 -28.53
C ASP A 13 8.74 126.00 -27.51
N GLY A 14 10.01 126.10 -27.14
CA GLY A 14 10.51 127.22 -26.36
C GLY A 14 11.85 127.68 -26.90
N LEU A 15 11.99 128.99 -27.15
CA LEU A 15 13.20 129.69 -27.64
C LEU A 15 13.24 129.98 -29.15
N GLY A 16 12.11 130.39 -29.71
CA GLY A 16 12.09 131.26 -30.89
C GLY A 16 11.87 132.71 -30.48
N GLY A 17 12.94 133.49 -30.34
CA GLY A 17 12.84 134.96 -30.31
C GLY A 17 13.60 135.63 -29.18
N LEU A 18 14.86 136.01 -29.47
CA LEU A 18 15.43 137.33 -29.20
C LEU A 18 16.90 137.31 -29.63
N VAL A 19 17.13 137.59 -30.92
CA VAL A 19 18.42 137.97 -31.46
C VAL A 19 18.45 139.50 -31.50
N ALA A 20 19.26 140.10 -30.64
CA ALA A 20 19.82 141.42 -30.90
C ALA A 20 21.13 141.62 -30.13
N ALA A 21 22.20 141.76 -30.92
CA ALA A 21 23.41 142.55 -30.67
C ALA A 21 24.64 141.91 -29.97
N LEU A 22 25.73 141.89 -30.76
CA LEU A 22 27.18 142.04 -30.41
C LEU A 22 28.00 140.75 -30.13
N PRO A 23 29.34 140.75 -30.34
CA PRO A 23 30.04 140.72 -31.63
C PRO A 23 31.03 139.52 -31.76
N GLN A 24 31.64 139.40 -32.96
CA GLN A 24 32.54 138.34 -33.45
C GLN A 24 33.68 137.90 -32.50
N GLY A 25 33.93 136.58 -32.46
CA GLY A 25 35.16 135.95 -31.96
C GLY A 25 35.27 134.49 -32.42
N ASP A 26 36.47 134.09 -32.82
CA ASP A 26 36.87 132.82 -33.47
C ASP A 26 36.38 131.52 -32.80
N TRP A 27 35.36 130.86 -33.35
CA TRP A 27 34.92 129.51 -32.94
C TRP A 27 35.50 128.36 -33.77
N GLN A 28 36.25 128.65 -34.84
CA GLN A 28 36.82 127.60 -35.71
C GLN A 28 38.04 126.89 -35.09
N GLN A 29 38.71 127.45 -34.08
CA GLN A 29 39.77 126.74 -33.33
C GLN A 29 39.23 125.88 -32.17
N VAL A 30 38.01 126.14 -31.69
CA VAL A 30 37.39 125.34 -30.61
C VAL A 30 36.78 124.04 -31.16
N ALA A 31 36.32 124.04 -32.42
CA ALA A 31 35.74 122.87 -33.06
C ALA A 31 36.75 121.74 -33.35
N SER A 32 38.05 122.04 -33.49
CA SER A 32 39.10 121.06 -33.77
C SER A 32 39.72 120.43 -32.50
N HIS A 33 39.46 120.98 -31.31
CA HIS A 33 40.00 120.50 -30.04
C HIS A 33 38.99 119.68 -29.21
N LEU A 34 37.74 119.58 -29.69
CA LEU A 34 36.67 118.74 -29.13
C LEU A 34 36.46 117.43 -29.90
N ALA A 35 37.35 117.09 -30.84
CA ALA A 35 37.54 115.72 -31.32
C ALA A 35 38.21 114.89 -30.21
N ALA A 36 37.50 114.77 -29.09
CA ALA A 36 37.97 114.08 -27.91
C ALA A 36 38.10 112.58 -28.21
N PRO A 37 39.21 111.93 -27.82
CA PRO A 37 39.37 110.47 -27.92
C PRO A 37 38.22 109.68 -27.25
N GLY A 38 37.43 110.32 -26.38
CA GLY A 38 36.23 109.76 -25.76
C GLY A 38 35.09 109.42 -26.73
N GLN A 39 34.90 110.14 -27.84
CA GLN A 39 33.80 109.83 -28.79
C GLN A 39 34.08 108.55 -29.61
N GLN A 40 35.33 108.34 -30.04
CA GLN A 40 35.73 107.08 -30.68
C GLN A 40 35.63 105.90 -29.71
N GLN A 41 36.00 106.11 -28.44
CA GLN A 41 35.84 105.09 -27.40
C GLN A 41 34.37 104.71 -27.17
N ILE A 42 33.46 105.68 -27.17
CA ILE A 42 32.01 105.44 -27.04
C ILE A 42 31.48 104.65 -28.25
N ILE A 43 31.90 104.99 -29.47
CA ILE A 43 31.49 104.26 -30.68
C ILE A 43 32.01 102.81 -30.64
N GLN A 44 33.27 102.62 -30.26
CA GLN A 44 33.89 101.29 -30.17
C GLN A 44 33.21 100.43 -29.08
N GLN A 45 32.88 101.04 -27.93
CA GLN A 45 32.15 100.39 -26.85
C GLN A 45 30.72 100.04 -27.26
N GLN A 46 30.02 100.91 -27.99
CA GLN A 46 28.69 100.62 -28.54
C GLN A 46 28.73 99.43 -29.51
N GLN A 47 29.76 99.35 -30.34
CA GLN A 47 29.93 98.26 -31.30
C GLN A 47 30.25 96.93 -30.61
N GLN A 48 31.04 96.95 -29.53
CA GLN A 48 31.23 95.79 -28.67
C GLN A 48 29.95 95.33 -27.98
N ILE A 49 29.12 96.26 -27.48
CA ILE A 49 27.82 95.94 -26.87
C ILE A 49 26.88 95.30 -27.90
N LEU A 50 26.87 95.81 -29.13
CA LEU A 50 26.06 95.26 -30.21
C LEU A 50 26.51 93.83 -30.56
N ASN A 51 27.83 93.61 -30.67
CA ASN A 51 28.39 92.30 -30.95
C ASN A 51 28.10 91.31 -29.81
N GLN A 52 28.23 91.72 -28.55
CA GLN A 52 27.86 90.89 -27.40
C GLN A 52 26.37 90.55 -27.40
N GLN A 53 25.48 91.51 -27.68
CA GLN A 53 24.05 91.23 -27.78
C GLN A 53 23.74 90.23 -28.90
N GLN A 54 24.40 90.35 -30.04
CA GLN A 54 24.21 89.46 -31.17
C GLN A 54 24.67 88.03 -30.82
N GLN A 55 25.84 87.90 -30.19
CA GLN A 55 26.39 86.62 -29.74
C GLN A 55 25.51 85.94 -28.68
N VAL A 56 24.99 86.71 -27.71
CA VAL A 56 24.04 86.21 -26.70
C VAL A 56 22.73 85.78 -27.37
N SER A 57 22.26 86.52 -28.37
CA SER A 57 21.04 86.16 -29.10
C SER A 57 21.20 84.86 -29.89
N GLU A 58 22.36 84.63 -30.51
CA GLU A 58 22.66 83.40 -31.25
C GLU A 58 22.81 82.20 -30.32
N GLN A 59 23.48 82.39 -29.18
CA GLN A 59 23.55 81.37 -28.12
C GLN A 59 22.15 80.99 -27.63
N GLN A 60 21.27 81.96 -27.36
CA GLN A 60 19.88 81.66 -26.98
C GLN A 60 19.11 80.97 -28.10
N ARG A 61 19.33 81.37 -29.36
CA ARG A 61 18.68 80.76 -30.54
C ARG A 61 19.05 79.29 -30.72
N GLN A 62 20.25 78.88 -30.30
CA GLN A 62 20.69 77.49 -30.34
C GLN A 62 20.35 76.71 -29.07
N ALA A 63 20.37 77.36 -27.90
CA ALA A 63 20.12 76.71 -26.62
C ALA A 63 18.65 76.33 -26.41
N ILE A 64 17.69 77.16 -26.83
CA ILE A 64 16.25 76.88 -26.64
C ILE A 64 15.81 75.62 -27.40
N PRO A 65 16.11 75.45 -28.71
CA PRO A 65 15.76 74.23 -29.45
C PRO A 65 16.46 72.99 -28.90
N GLN A 66 17.71 73.10 -28.47
CA GLN A 66 18.42 71.99 -27.82
C GLN A 66 17.71 71.56 -26.55
N MET A 67 17.37 72.51 -25.67
CA MET A 67 16.66 72.22 -24.43
C MET A 67 15.30 71.56 -24.68
N GLN A 68 14.58 72.01 -25.72
CA GLN A 68 13.32 71.41 -26.15
C GLN A 68 13.48 69.97 -26.66
N ALA A 69 14.54 69.71 -27.45
CA ALA A 69 14.86 68.37 -27.92
C ALA A 69 15.23 67.44 -26.75
N THR A 70 16.01 67.91 -25.78
CA THR A 70 16.34 67.13 -24.57
C THR A 70 15.09 66.82 -23.76
N LEU A 71 14.16 67.77 -23.63
CA LEU A 71 12.89 67.57 -22.93
C LEU A 71 12.02 66.51 -23.63
N GLN A 72 11.93 66.55 -24.96
CA GLN A 72 11.23 65.51 -25.73
C GLN A 72 11.89 64.14 -25.58
N ALA A 73 13.22 64.06 -25.65
CA ALA A 73 13.95 62.80 -25.48
C ALA A 73 13.73 62.19 -24.09
N VAL A 74 13.80 63.02 -23.04
CA VAL A 74 13.51 62.58 -21.66
C VAL A 74 12.07 62.11 -21.54
N GLN A 75 11.11 62.83 -22.13
CA GLN A 75 9.69 62.46 -22.09
C GLN A 75 9.43 61.12 -22.80
N GLN A 76 10.10 60.88 -23.93
CA GLN A 76 10.02 59.62 -24.68
C GLN A 76 10.66 58.46 -23.90
N GLN A 77 11.80 58.70 -23.25
CA GLN A 77 12.45 57.73 -22.36
C GLN A 77 11.55 57.38 -21.17
N LEU A 78 10.84 58.36 -20.60
CA LEU A 78 9.90 58.15 -19.49
C LEU A 78 8.71 57.28 -19.90
N GLN A 79 8.16 57.47 -21.10
CA GLN A 79 7.11 56.62 -21.66
C GLN A 79 7.61 55.18 -21.90
N GLN A 80 8.82 55.01 -22.45
CA GLN A 80 9.40 53.67 -22.62
C GLN A 80 9.64 52.96 -21.29
N MET A 81 10.11 53.69 -20.27
CA MET A 81 10.30 53.15 -18.92
C MET A 81 8.97 52.73 -18.29
N GLN A 82 7.93 53.54 -18.41
CA GLN A 82 6.58 53.19 -17.94
C GLN A 82 6.05 51.94 -18.64
N GLY A 83 6.21 51.85 -19.96
CA GLY A 83 5.83 50.66 -20.73
C GLY A 83 6.56 49.41 -20.25
N THR A 84 7.86 49.50 -20.06
CA THR A 84 8.70 48.39 -19.56
C THR A 84 8.29 47.97 -18.15
N LEU A 85 8.02 48.93 -17.26
CA LEU A 85 7.54 48.66 -15.90
C LEU A 85 6.19 47.93 -15.91
N HIS A 86 5.25 48.39 -16.75
CA HIS A 86 3.95 47.75 -16.88
C HIS A 86 4.07 46.31 -17.38
N GLN A 87 4.93 46.09 -18.36
CA GLN A 87 5.17 44.76 -18.92
C GLN A 87 5.83 43.83 -17.90
N MET A 88 6.80 44.35 -17.13
CA MET A 88 7.44 43.61 -16.04
C MET A 88 6.44 43.25 -14.94
N GLN A 89 5.53 44.17 -14.60
CA GLN A 89 4.47 43.94 -13.61
C GLN A 89 3.52 42.83 -14.07
N GLN A 90 3.03 42.90 -15.32
CA GLN A 90 2.17 41.86 -15.89
C GLN A 90 2.87 40.49 -15.97
N GLN A 91 4.15 40.46 -16.35
CA GLN A 91 4.91 39.21 -16.42
C GLN A 91 5.12 38.61 -15.03
N THR A 92 5.35 39.44 -14.01
CA THR A 92 5.52 39.01 -12.62
C THR A 92 4.21 38.44 -12.07
N GLU A 93 3.09 39.13 -12.32
CA GLU A 93 1.74 38.68 -11.95
C GLU A 93 1.43 37.32 -12.59
N ALA A 94 1.67 37.18 -13.90
CA ALA A 94 1.44 35.93 -14.62
C ALA A 94 2.31 34.77 -14.10
N LYS A 95 3.58 35.04 -13.79
CA LYS A 95 4.47 34.04 -13.18
C LYS A 95 4.00 33.65 -11.77
N PHE A 96 3.56 34.61 -10.98
CA PHE A 96 3.06 34.35 -9.63
C PHE A 96 1.80 33.48 -9.66
N GLN A 97 0.82 33.84 -10.50
CA GLN A 97 -0.39 33.04 -10.71
C GLN A 97 -0.05 31.63 -11.24
N GLY A 98 0.89 31.53 -12.18
CA GLY A 98 1.35 30.23 -12.69
C GLY A 98 1.98 29.34 -11.62
N VAL A 99 2.83 29.91 -10.75
CA VAL A 99 3.42 29.19 -9.61
C VAL A 99 2.35 28.77 -8.60
N GLN A 100 1.39 29.65 -8.31
CA GLN A 100 0.30 29.36 -7.39
C GLN A 100 -0.57 28.20 -7.89
N GLN A 101 -0.98 28.23 -9.16
CA GLN A 101 -1.77 27.17 -9.79
C GLN A 101 -0.99 25.85 -9.88
N GLN A 102 0.30 25.91 -10.24
CA GLN A 102 1.15 24.71 -10.29
C GLN A 102 1.32 24.07 -8.90
N THR A 103 1.47 24.89 -7.86
CA THR A 103 1.60 24.42 -6.48
C THR A 103 0.30 23.77 -6.00
N GLU A 104 -0.83 24.40 -6.27
CA GLU A 104 -2.16 23.85 -5.97
C GLU A 104 -2.38 22.51 -6.68
N ALA A 105 -2.06 22.43 -7.98
CA ALA A 105 -2.18 21.18 -8.75
C ALA A 105 -1.31 20.06 -8.17
N LYS A 106 -0.05 20.36 -7.82
CA LYS A 106 0.84 19.38 -7.18
C LYS A 106 0.34 18.95 -5.80
N PHE A 107 -0.24 19.87 -5.04
CA PHE A 107 -0.79 19.54 -3.73
C PHE A 107 -1.99 18.59 -3.86
N GLN A 108 -2.92 18.87 -4.78
CA GLN A 108 -4.05 17.99 -5.07
C GLN A 108 -3.60 16.63 -5.58
N GLU A 109 -2.58 16.58 -6.44
CA GLU A 109 -2.01 15.31 -6.91
C GLU A 109 -1.44 14.47 -5.76
N VAL A 110 -0.65 15.09 -4.88
CA VAL A 110 -0.09 14.39 -3.70
C VAL A 110 -1.21 13.91 -2.77
N GLN A 111 -2.24 14.71 -2.56
CA GLN A 111 -3.39 14.33 -1.74
C GLN A 111 -4.12 13.11 -2.32
N GLN A 112 -4.41 13.11 -3.63
CA GLN A 112 -5.04 11.97 -4.30
C GLN A 112 -4.17 10.71 -4.27
N GLN A 113 -2.86 10.84 -4.49
CA GLN A 113 -1.94 9.70 -4.41
C GLN A 113 -1.88 9.12 -3.00
N MET A 114 -1.89 9.96 -1.97
CA MET A 114 -1.90 9.52 -0.57
C MET A 114 -3.19 8.77 -0.24
N GLU A 115 -4.33 9.31 -0.67
CA GLU A 115 -5.65 8.69 -0.45
C GLU A 115 -5.76 7.34 -1.17
N ALA A 116 -5.27 7.23 -2.41
CA ALA A 116 -5.21 5.97 -3.14
C ALA A 116 -4.31 4.94 -2.44
N LYS A 117 -3.13 5.33 -1.97
CA LYS A 117 -2.23 4.46 -1.20
C LYS A 117 -2.84 4.02 0.12
N PHE A 118 -3.57 4.91 0.80
CA PHE A 118 -4.25 4.58 2.05
C PHE A 118 -5.36 3.55 1.83
N HIS A 119 -6.20 3.74 0.81
CA HIS A 119 -7.22 2.77 0.43
C HIS A 119 -6.60 1.41 0.05
N GLN A 120 -5.50 1.40 -0.69
CA GLN A 120 -4.77 0.17 -1.02
C GLN A 120 -4.27 -0.55 0.24
N MET A 121 -3.67 0.18 1.18
CA MET A 121 -3.20 -0.38 2.46
C MET A 121 -4.35 -0.93 3.29
N GLN A 122 -5.48 -0.23 3.32
CA GLN A 122 -6.68 -0.67 4.03
C GLN A 122 -7.23 -1.98 3.45
N GLN A 123 -7.30 -2.09 2.12
CA GLN A 123 -7.71 -3.34 1.46
C GLN A 123 -6.76 -4.50 1.77
N GLN A 124 -5.43 -4.27 1.73
CA GLN A 124 -4.46 -5.29 2.10
C GLN A 124 -4.59 -5.73 3.57
N THR A 125 -4.88 -4.77 4.47
CA THR A 125 -5.08 -5.08 5.89
C THR A 125 -6.36 -5.88 6.11
N GLN A 126 -7.43 -5.61 5.35
CA GLN A 126 -8.67 -6.38 5.39
C GLN A 126 -8.52 -7.81 4.83
N ALA A 127 -7.54 -8.06 3.96
CA ALA A 127 -7.23 -9.40 3.48
C ALA A 127 -6.60 -10.30 4.57
N ILE A 128 -5.95 -9.73 5.58
CA ILE A 128 -5.28 -10.50 6.65
C ILE A 128 -6.28 -11.34 7.47
N PRO A 129 -7.39 -10.79 8.00
CA PRO A 129 -8.41 -11.59 8.67
C PRO A 129 -9.00 -12.70 7.79
N GLN A 130 -9.22 -12.43 6.49
CA GLN A 130 -9.73 -13.44 5.55
C GLN A 130 -8.74 -14.60 5.36
N MET A 131 -7.45 -14.30 5.22
CA MET A 131 -6.43 -15.33 5.16
C MET A 131 -6.33 -16.12 6.47
N GLN A 132 -6.43 -15.46 7.63
CA GLN A 132 -6.44 -16.14 8.93
C GLN A 132 -7.64 -17.09 9.07
N ALA A 133 -8.84 -16.66 8.66
CA ALA A 133 -10.03 -17.50 8.67
C ALA A 133 -9.86 -18.72 7.74
N THR A 134 -9.32 -18.51 6.54
CA THR A 134 -9.05 -19.59 5.58
C THR A 134 -8.03 -20.59 6.14
N LEU A 135 -6.96 -20.10 6.78
CA LEU A 135 -5.97 -20.95 7.44
C LEU A 135 -6.59 -21.77 8.58
N GLN A 136 -7.46 -21.17 9.40
CA GLN A 136 -8.19 -21.90 10.44
C GLN A 136 -9.09 -23.00 9.85
N GLU A 137 -9.84 -22.70 8.79
CA GLU A 137 -10.69 -23.69 8.13
C GLU A 137 -9.88 -24.87 7.57
N VAL A 138 -8.73 -24.59 6.93
CA VAL A 138 -7.84 -25.62 6.42
C VAL A 138 -7.27 -26.49 7.54
N LEU A 139 -6.84 -25.89 8.66
CA LEU A 139 -6.36 -26.63 9.83
C LEU A 139 -7.45 -27.53 10.42
N GLN A 140 -8.69 -27.03 10.52
CA GLN A 140 -9.83 -27.81 11.01
C GLN A 140 -10.12 -29.01 10.09
N LYS A 141 -10.16 -28.78 8.78
CA LYS A 141 -10.35 -29.85 7.78
C LYS A 141 -9.21 -30.87 7.81
N GLN A 142 -7.97 -30.44 8.01
CA GLN A 142 -6.83 -31.34 8.16
C GLN A 142 -6.99 -32.23 9.40
N GLN A 143 -7.37 -31.67 10.53
CA GLN A 143 -7.60 -32.43 11.76
C GLN A 143 -8.74 -33.43 11.60
N GLN A 144 -9.87 -33.00 11.01
CA GLN A 144 -10.99 -33.90 10.73
C GLN A 144 -10.57 -35.07 9.81
N THR A 145 -9.82 -34.79 8.76
CA THR A 145 -9.30 -35.82 7.84
C THR A 145 -8.40 -36.81 8.57
N GLN A 146 -7.57 -36.33 9.50
CA GLN A 146 -6.69 -37.18 10.30
C GLN A 146 -7.47 -38.11 11.23
N THR A 147 -8.55 -37.62 11.85
CA THR A 147 -9.46 -38.44 12.65
C THR A 147 -10.16 -39.49 11.79
N THR A 148 -10.73 -39.10 10.65
CA THR A 148 -11.39 -40.04 9.74
C THR A 148 -10.45 -41.14 9.24
N LEU A 149 -9.18 -40.81 8.95
CA LEU A 149 -8.18 -41.82 8.57
C LEU A 149 -7.90 -42.81 9.71
N GLN A 150 -7.86 -42.34 10.96
CA GLN A 150 -7.69 -43.22 12.13
C GLN A 150 -8.88 -44.17 12.29
N ASP A 151 -10.11 -43.64 12.18
CA ASP A 151 -11.33 -44.44 12.29
C ASP A 151 -11.38 -45.53 11.21
N VAL A 152 -11.05 -45.18 9.96
CA VAL A 152 -11.00 -46.14 8.84
C VAL A 152 -9.93 -47.21 9.06
N LEU A 153 -8.76 -46.86 9.60
CA LEU A 153 -7.71 -47.85 9.91
C LEU A 153 -8.16 -48.81 11.02
N GLN A 154 -8.83 -48.30 12.05
CA GLN A 154 -9.37 -49.12 13.13
C GLN A 154 -10.47 -50.05 12.62
N GLU A 155 -11.39 -49.54 11.79
CA GLU A 155 -12.45 -50.35 11.20
C GLU A 155 -11.89 -51.45 10.29
N GLN A 156 -10.85 -51.15 9.51
CA GLN A 156 -10.17 -52.16 8.70
C GLN A 156 -9.55 -53.26 9.57
N GLN A 157 -8.93 -52.89 10.70
CA GLN A 157 -8.34 -53.86 11.62
C GLN A 157 -9.42 -54.76 12.25
N GLN A 158 -10.56 -54.18 12.64
CA GLN A 158 -11.69 -54.93 13.16
C GLN A 158 -12.24 -55.91 12.11
N MET A 159 -12.45 -55.44 10.88
CA MET A 159 -12.93 -56.28 9.79
C MET A 159 -12.00 -57.45 9.50
N GLN A 160 -10.68 -57.26 9.59
CA GLN A 160 -9.72 -58.35 9.44
C GLN A 160 -9.85 -59.40 10.56
N GLN A 161 -10.09 -58.96 11.80
CA GLN A 161 -10.35 -59.88 12.92
C GLN A 161 -11.67 -60.64 12.71
N ASP A 162 -12.74 -59.95 12.31
CA ASP A 162 -14.04 -60.55 12.06
C ASP A 162 -13.96 -61.58 10.93
N LEU A 163 -13.27 -61.26 9.83
CA LEU A 163 -13.02 -62.19 8.74
C LEU A 163 -12.22 -63.42 9.19
N ALA A 164 -11.26 -63.26 10.09
CA ALA A 164 -10.52 -64.39 10.66
C ALA A 164 -11.45 -65.31 11.46
N VAL A 165 -12.34 -64.74 12.28
CA VAL A 165 -13.35 -65.47 13.06
C VAL A 165 -14.35 -66.20 12.15
N ILE A 166 -14.81 -65.55 11.07
CA ILE A 166 -15.72 -66.16 10.10
C ILE A 166 -15.05 -67.33 9.37
N ARG A 167 -13.83 -67.14 8.85
CA ARG A 167 -13.07 -68.20 8.17
C ARG A 167 -12.82 -69.38 9.10
N TRP A 168 -12.50 -69.09 10.36
CA TRP A 168 -12.37 -70.10 11.40
C TRP A 168 -13.65 -70.90 11.61
N THR A 169 -14.78 -70.21 11.80
CA THR A 169 -16.10 -70.85 11.98
C THR A 169 -16.45 -71.75 10.80
N GLN A 170 -16.17 -71.28 9.58
CA GLN A 170 -16.43 -72.04 8.35
C GLN A 170 -15.52 -73.27 8.23
N ALA A 171 -14.23 -73.14 8.52
CA ALA A 171 -13.27 -74.24 8.48
C ALA A 171 -13.62 -75.36 9.47
N ASN A 172 -14.14 -74.99 10.65
CA ASN A 172 -14.58 -75.94 11.67
C ASN A 172 -16.01 -76.48 11.46
N ALA A 173 -16.78 -75.97 10.48
CA ALA A 173 -18.16 -76.40 10.26
C ALA A 173 -18.27 -77.91 9.93
N ALA A 174 -17.38 -78.46 9.11
CA ALA A 174 -17.37 -79.89 8.78
C ALA A 174 -17.05 -80.77 10.01
N ILE A 175 -16.13 -80.33 10.87
CA ILE A 175 -15.79 -80.98 12.13
C ILE A 175 -17.01 -80.95 13.07
N ARG A 176 -17.70 -79.82 13.17
CA ARG A 176 -18.95 -79.68 13.93
C ARG A 176 -20.04 -80.62 13.42
N PHE A 177 -20.26 -80.68 12.10
CA PHE A 177 -21.23 -81.60 11.51
C PHE A 177 -20.85 -83.07 11.70
N GLN A 178 -19.57 -83.40 11.65
CA GLN A 178 -19.08 -84.76 11.89
C GLN A 178 -19.26 -85.18 13.35
N ASN A 179 -18.86 -84.33 14.30
CA ASN A 179 -19.12 -84.55 15.73
C ASN A 179 -20.63 -84.69 16.00
N LYS A 180 -21.45 -83.87 15.32
CA LYS A 180 -22.92 -83.98 15.37
C LYS A 180 -23.45 -85.28 14.77
N ARG A 181 -22.86 -85.84 13.71
CA ARG A 181 -23.25 -87.16 13.17
C ARG A 181 -22.73 -88.33 14.00
N CYS A 182 -21.65 -88.15 14.77
CA CYS A 182 -21.23 -89.10 15.80
C CYS A 182 -22.24 -89.19 16.98
N LEU A 183 -23.23 -88.29 17.06
CA LEU A 183 -24.43 -88.48 17.90
C LEU A 183 -25.27 -89.70 17.47
N GLU A 184 -25.14 -90.14 16.21
CA GLU A 184 -26.00 -91.17 15.64
C GLU A 184 -25.28 -92.53 15.52
N HIS A 185 -23.94 -92.60 15.35
CA HIS A 185 -23.17 -93.85 15.23
C HIS A 185 -21.71 -93.81 15.77
N LEU A 186 -21.13 -95.00 16.05
CA LEU A 186 -19.82 -95.36 16.65
C LEU A 186 -18.54 -94.81 15.94
N HIS A 187 -18.42 -93.50 15.71
CA HIS A 187 -17.26 -92.90 15.02
C HIS A 187 -16.42 -91.92 15.88
N PRO A 188 -15.14 -91.65 15.49
CA PRO A 188 -14.23 -90.76 16.21
C PRO A 188 -14.70 -89.31 16.31
N LEU A 189 -14.53 -88.71 17.49
CA LEU A 189 -14.70 -87.27 17.73
C LEU A 189 -13.42 -86.51 17.36
N TYR A 190 -13.56 -85.33 16.75
CA TYR A 190 -12.44 -84.47 16.34
C TYR A 190 -12.49 -83.11 17.05
N LYS A 191 -11.32 -82.57 17.44
CA LYS A 191 -11.19 -81.29 18.16
C LYS A 191 -11.32 -80.09 17.20
N GLU A 192 -12.05 -79.06 17.61
CA GLU A 192 -12.03 -77.75 16.94
C GLU A 192 -10.65 -77.10 17.08
N ARG A 193 -10.03 -76.67 15.98
CA ARG A 193 -8.80 -75.86 16.07
C ARG A 193 -9.18 -74.46 16.52
N GLU A 194 -8.45 -73.81 17.42
CA GLU A 194 -8.66 -72.40 17.81
C GLU A 194 -7.99 -71.41 16.85
N ALA A 195 -8.47 -70.16 16.84
CA ALA A 195 -7.81 -69.03 16.18
C ALA A 195 -6.89 -68.30 17.18
N GLY A 196 -5.62 -68.10 16.81
CA GLY A 196 -4.68 -67.27 17.58
C GLY A 196 -3.63 -68.06 18.39
N ASN A 197 -2.57 -68.50 17.70
CA ASN A 197 -1.23 -68.74 18.25
C ASN A 197 -1.02 -69.78 19.38
N ARG A 198 -1.92 -70.73 19.58
CA ARG A 198 -1.55 -72.02 20.18
C ARG A 198 -1.81 -73.11 19.15
N PRO A 199 -0.79 -73.90 18.75
CA PRO A 199 -1.08 -75.14 18.02
C PRO A 199 -2.10 -75.90 18.85
N ALA A 200 -3.08 -76.53 18.19
CA ALA A 200 -3.87 -77.55 18.85
C ALA A 200 -2.87 -78.46 19.55
N GLY A 201 -2.82 -78.38 20.89
CA GLY A 201 -1.98 -79.28 21.65
C GLY A 201 -2.28 -80.68 21.16
N ASP A 202 -1.26 -81.53 21.12
CA ASP A 202 -1.41 -82.94 20.80
C ASP A 202 -2.60 -83.52 21.57
N LEU A 203 -3.13 -84.65 21.08
CA LEU A 203 -4.03 -85.48 21.88
C LEU A 203 -3.53 -85.46 23.33
N PRO A 204 -4.42 -85.33 24.33
CA PRO A 204 -3.99 -85.45 25.71
C PRO A 204 -3.07 -86.68 25.78
N SER A 205 -1.91 -86.51 26.42
CA SER A 205 -0.83 -87.49 26.40
C SER A 205 -1.39 -88.87 26.78
N ALA A 206 -0.73 -89.97 26.43
CA ALA A 206 -1.32 -91.33 26.54
C ALA A 206 -1.91 -91.67 27.94
N ASP A 207 -1.56 -90.91 28.97
CA ASP A 207 -2.09 -90.92 30.35
C ASP A 207 -3.46 -90.25 30.56
N VAL A 208 -3.95 -89.43 29.62
CA VAL A 208 -5.27 -88.79 29.61
C VAL A 208 -6.01 -89.24 28.34
N GLN A 209 -6.75 -90.33 28.43
CA GLN A 209 -7.46 -90.87 27.26
C GLN A 209 -8.67 -90.00 26.90
N PHE A 210 -8.64 -89.38 25.71
CA PHE A 210 -9.82 -88.74 25.15
C PHE A 210 -10.75 -89.84 24.59
N PRO A 211 -12.04 -89.85 24.96
CA PRO A 211 -12.95 -90.89 24.48
C PRO A 211 -13.14 -90.80 22.97
N ALA A 212 -12.72 -91.84 22.26
CA ALA A 212 -12.80 -91.91 20.81
C ALA A 212 -14.22 -92.20 20.29
N THR A 213 -15.19 -92.53 21.13
CA THR A 213 -16.58 -92.83 20.70
C THR A 213 -17.59 -92.40 21.76
N TYR A 214 -18.86 -92.29 21.37
CA TYR A 214 -19.99 -92.07 22.30
C TYR A 214 -19.98 -93.08 23.45
N THR A 215 -19.82 -94.37 23.14
CA THR A 215 -19.76 -95.43 24.15
C THR A 215 -18.60 -95.22 25.13
N ALA A 216 -17.47 -94.70 24.66
CA ALA A 216 -16.31 -94.41 25.51
C ALA A 216 -16.57 -93.27 26.50
N VAL A 217 -17.38 -92.26 26.14
CA VAL A 217 -17.78 -91.17 27.07
C VAL A 217 -18.52 -91.72 28.28
N PHE A 218 -19.45 -92.66 28.06
CA PHE A 218 -20.18 -93.33 29.13
C PHE A 218 -19.35 -94.36 29.90
N GLY A 219 -18.13 -94.65 29.44
CA GLY A 219 -17.14 -95.48 30.14
C GLY A 219 -16.23 -94.70 31.09
N LEU A 220 -16.13 -93.37 30.98
CA LEU A 220 -15.13 -92.56 31.69
C LEU A 220 -15.26 -92.62 33.22
N SER A 221 -14.22 -93.01 33.93
CA SER A 221 -14.17 -92.93 35.38
C SER A 221 -14.12 -91.48 35.89
N ASN A 222 -14.40 -91.28 37.18
CA ASN A 222 -14.27 -89.96 37.81
C ASN A 222 -12.85 -89.39 37.72
N SER A 223 -11.83 -90.25 37.69
CA SER A 223 -10.43 -89.85 37.54
C SER A 223 -10.14 -89.35 36.12
N GLU A 224 -10.66 -90.04 35.10
CA GLU A 224 -10.55 -89.62 33.71
C GLU A 224 -11.32 -88.31 33.45
N LEU A 225 -12.50 -88.15 34.05
CA LEU A 225 -13.24 -86.90 34.01
C LEU A 225 -12.47 -85.76 34.68
N THR A 226 -11.84 -85.97 35.85
CA THR A 226 -11.01 -84.95 36.50
C THR A 226 -9.76 -84.59 35.68
N LYS A 227 -9.17 -85.57 34.97
CA LYS A 227 -8.09 -85.30 34.01
C LYS A 227 -8.57 -84.44 32.84
N LEU A 228 -9.77 -84.72 32.32
CA LEU A 228 -10.40 -83.91 31.27
C LEU A 228 -10.76 -82.50 31.77
N GLU A 229 -11.30 -82.36 32.98
CA GLU A 229 -11.56 -81.07 33.64
C GLU A 229 -10.29 -80.23 33.77
N THR A 230 -9.19 -80.87 34.18
CA THR A 230 -7.87 -80.22 34.28
C THR A 230 -7.35 -79.79 32.92
N PHE A 231 -7.53 -80.63 31.89
CA PHE A 231 -7.12 -80.34 30.51
C PHE A 231 -7.93 -79.20 29.89
N TYR A 232 -9.25 -79.21 30.06
CA TYR A 232 -10.17 -78.19 29.54
C TYR A 232 -10.30 -76.95 30.44
N GLN A 233 -9.70 -76.98 31.65
CA GLN A 233 -9.80 -75.94 32.67
C GLN A 233 -11.26 -75.59 33.02
N VAL A 234 -12.13 -76.60 33.06
CA VAL A 234 -13.56 -76.49 33.38
C VAL A 234 -13.93 -77.54 34.43
N GLN A 235 -14.93 -77.27 35.27
CA GLN A 235 -15.48 -78.28 36.17
C GLN A 235 -16.80 -78.83 35.60
N PHE A 236 -16.93 -80.14 35.48
CA PHE A 236 -18.18 -80.77 35.05
C PHE A 236 -19.13 -80.87 36.24
N ALA A 237 -20.33 -80.32 36.07
CA ALA A 237 -21.33 -80.28 37.12
C ALA A 237 -21.75 -81.69 37.58
N GLY A 238 -22.08 -81.82 38.86
CA GLY A 238 -22.54 -83.07 39.48
C GLY A 238 -21.50 -83.72 40.39
N THR A 239 -21.97 -84.62 41.26
CA THR A 239 -21.11 -85.36 42.21
C THR A 239 -21.01 -86.83 41.84
N LEU A 240 -22.00 -87.35 41.12
CA LEU A 240 -21.99 -88.71 40.60
C LEU A 240 -21.25 -88.77 39.27
N VAL A 241 -20.55 -89.88 39.03
CA VAL A 241 -19.81 -90.10 37.77
C VAL A 241 -20.71 -89.98 36.54
N GLN A 242 -21.98 -90.38 36.66
CA GLN A 242 -22.95 -90.29 35.56
C GLN A 242 -23.35 -88.84 35.26
N GLU A 243 -23.51 -88.01 36.30
CA GLU A 243 -23.80 -86.58 36.15
C GLU A 243 -22.61 -85.86 35.52
N ARG A 244 -21.40 -86.17 35.98
CA ARG A 244 -20.17 -85.59 35.43
C ARG A 244 -19.90 -86.05 33.99
N ARG A 245 -20.19 -87.31 33.65
CA ARG A 245 -20.15 -87.81 32.25
C ARG A 245 -21.15 -87.04 31.38
N ARG A 246 -22.36 -86.83 31.89
CA ARG A 246 -23.40 -86.07 31.19
C ARG A 246 -23.02 -84.61 31.02
N ALA A 247 -22.48 -83.97 32.05
CA ALA A 247 -22.02 -82.58 31.99
C ALA A 247 -20.81 -82.43 31.05
N PHE A 248 -19.88 -83.37 31.04
CA PHE A 248 -18.81 -83.42 30.03
C PHE A 248 -19.37 -83.59 28.62
N TRP A 249 -20.37 -84.44 28.45
CA TRP A 249 -21.06 -84.64 27.19
C TRP A 249 -21.76 -83.37 26.70
N GLU A 250 -22.52 -82.70 27.57
CA GLU A 250 -23.17 -81.41 27.27
C GLU A 250 -22.11 -80.37 26.89
N TYR A 251 -21.01 -80.28 27.63
CA TYR A 251 -19.89 -79.36 27.33
C TYR A 251 -19.27 -79.56 25.94
N ILE A 252 -19.11 -80.79 25.45
CA ILE A 252 -18.54 -81.06 24.12
C ILE A 252 -19.59 -81.07 22.99
N SER A 253 -20.89 -80.99 23.32
CA SER A 253 -22.00 -81.07 22.36
C SER A 253 -22.80 -79.77 22.23
N GLU A 254 -22.72 -78.86 23.19
CA GLU A 254 -23.33 -77.54 23.08
C GLU A 254 -22.58 -76.66 22.08
N PRO A 255 -23.28 -76.01 21.14
CA PRO A 255 -22.68 -74.92 20.39
C PRO A 255 -22.37 -73.80 21.38
N ALA A 256 -21.10 -73.38 21.45
CA ALA A 256 -20.70 -72.21 22.21
C ALA A 256 -21.70 -71.08 21.93
N ALA A 257 -22.42 -70.65 22.97
CA ALA A 257 -23.41 -69.58 22.86
C ALA A 257 -22.74 -68.37 22.21
N SER A 258 -23.29 -67.96 21.07
CA SER A 258 -22.89 -66.78 20.30
C SER A 258 -23.06 -65.50 21.08
#